data_AF-A0A2G9TX38-F1
#
_entry.id   AF-A0A2G9TX38-F1
#
_cell.length_a   1.000
_cell.length_b   1.000
_cell.length_c   1.000
_cell.angle_alpha   90.00
_cell.angle_beta   90.00
_cell.angle_gamma   90.00
#
_symmetry.space_group_name_H-M   'P 1'
#
loop_
_entity.id
_entity.type
_entity.pdbx_description
1 polymer ?
#
loop_
_entity_poly.entity_id
_entity_poly.type
_entity_poly.pdbx_seq_one_letter_code
_entity_poly.pdbx_strand_id
1 'polypeptide(L)'
;MGDRPVDVTTYYETTHLRPNCTPDGLRPLFCSDNGTCDPYYDRVKNVKVWRGSNLPAIRLERAIKGFSSGAFFDNLWPKHTRAGDMLSKDPKDKSDRTRSSGYYVFADSTTSFMILIGVFFPSAT
;
A
#
# COMPACT_ATOMS: atom_id res chain seq x y z
N MET A 1 -3.36 -3.99 3.06
CA MET A 1 -3.37 -5.43 2.76
C MET A 1 -1.96 -5.95 2.75
N GLY A 2 -1.58 -6.75 3.74
CA GLY A 2 -0.18 -7.09 3.98
C GLY A 2 0.63 -5.81 4.13
N ASP A 3 1.57 -5.60 3.22
CA ASP A 3 2.42 -4.41 3.18
C ASP A 3 1.99 -3.36 2.15
N ARG A 4 0.93 -3.65 1.39
CA ARG A 4 0.41 -2.78 0.33
C ARG A 4 -0.78 -1.97 0.86
N PRO A 5 -0.74 -0.63 0.81
CA PRO A 5 -1.91 0.18 1.10
C PRO A 5 -2.98 -0.02 0.02
N VAL A 6 -4.25 0.05 0.44
CA VAL A 6 -5.42 -0.04 -0.43
C VAL A 6 -5.98 1.36 -0.59
N ASP A 7 -6.29 1.74 -1.82
CA ASP A 7 -6.98 2.99 -2.10
C ASP A 7 -8.49 2.84 -1.92
N VAL A 8 -8.95 3.13 -0.70
CA VAL A 8 -10.38 3.13 -0.36
C VAL A 8 -11.08 4.42 -0.79
N THR A 9 -10.32 5.45 -1.20
CA THR A 9 -10.83 6.79 -1.52
C THR A 9 -11.52 6.78 -2.87
N THR A 10 -10.83 6.29 -3.90
CA THR A 10 -11.39 6.13 -5.25
C THR A 10 -12.59 5.18 -5.26
N TYR A 11 -12.53 4.12 -4.44
CA TYR A 11 -13.68 3.23 -4.25
C TYR A 11 -14.87 3.94 -3.58
N TYR A 12 -14.61 4.76 -2.56
CA TYR A 12 -15.66 5.53 -1.90
C TYR A 12 -16.29 6.58 -2.83
N GLU A 13 -15.50 7.25 -3.66
CA GLU A 13 -16.00 8.24 -4.62
C GLU A 13 -16.97 7.63 -5.64
N THR A 14 -16.72 6.39 -6.05
CA THR A 14 -17.56 5.68 -7.03
C THR A 14 -18.80 5.05 -6.42
N THR A 15 -18.69 4.47 -5.23
CA THR A 15 -19.77 3.66 -4.62
C THR A 15 -20.47 4.33 -3.44
N HIS A 16 -19.91 5.42 -2.90
CA HIS A 16 -20.34 6.07 -1.66
C HIS A 16 -20.37 5.14 -0.44
N LEU A 17 -19.63 4.03 -0.50
CA LEU A 17 -19.55 3.01 0.56
C LEU A 17 -18.11 2.89 1.05
N ARG A 18 -17.94 2.85 2.38
CA ARG A 18 -16.63 2.56 2.99
C ARG A 18 -16.54 1.07 3.29
N PRO A 19 -15.66 0.32 2.58
CA PRO A 19 -15.51 -1.10 2.83
C PRO A 19 -14.88 -1.33 4.20
N ASN A 20 -15.32 -2.39 4.88
CA ASN A 20 -14.67 -2.81 6.12
C ASN A 20 -13.28 -3.37 5.80
N CYS A 21 -12.29 -3.08 6.63
CA CYS A 21 -10.91 -3.58 6.45
C CYS A 21 -10.77 -5.05 6.89
N THR A 22 -11.67 -5.90 6.41
CA THR A 22 -11.72 -7.35 6.59
C THR A 22 -11.57 -8.03 5.22
N PRO A 23 -11.24 -9.34 5.18
CA PRO A 23 -11.21 -10.08 3.91
C PRO A 23 -12.54 -9.94 3.16
N ASP A 24 -13.68 -10.24 3.81
CA ASP A 24 -14.99 -10.15 3.15
C ASP A 24 -15.36 -8.73 2.73
N GLY A 25 -14.98 -7.71 3.51
CA GLY A 25 -15.26 -6.31 3.20
C GLY A 25 -14.47 -5.77 2.01
N LEU A 26 -13.26 -6.28 1.76
CA LEU A 26 -12.41 -5.86 0.64
C LEU A 26 -12.55 -6.76 -0.60
N ARG A 27 -13.22 -7.91 -0.48
CA ARG A 27 -13.53 -8.79 -1.61
C ARG A 27 -14.09 -8.06 -2.85
N PRO A 28 -15.10 -7.15 -2.76
CA PRO A 28 -15.63 -6.47 -3.95
C PRO A 28 -14.63 -5.54 -4.65
N LEU A 29 -13.52 -5.16 -4.00
CA LEU A 29 -12.49 -4.31 -4.60
C LEU A 29 -11.48 -5.12 -5.42
N PHE A 30 -11.27 -6.38 -5.05
CA PHE A 30 -10.16 -7.18 -5.60
C PHE A 30 -10.64 -8.46 -6.31
N CYS A 31 -11.93 -8.77 -6.26
CA CYS A 31 -12.52 -9.92 -6.92
C CYS A 31 -13.59 -9.46 -7.92
N SER A 32 -13.60 -10.09 -9.09
CA SER A 32 -14.68 -10.00 -10.05
C SER A 32 -15.85 -10.89 -9.64
N ASP A 33 -17.05 -10.62 -10.16
CA ASP A 33 -18.25 -11.45 -9.98
C ASP A 33 -18.05 -12.89 -10.46
N ASN A 34 -17.12 -13.10 -11.41
CA ASN A 34 -16.72 -14.42 -11.92
C ASN A 34 -15.85 -15.23 -10.94
N GLY A 35 -15.57 -14.70 -9.74
CA GLY A 35 -14.78 -15.37 -8.71
C GLY A 35 -13.26 -15.30 -8.93
N THR A 36 -12.80 -14.62 -9.99
CA THR A 36 -11.38 -14.33 -10.20
C THR A 36 -10.96 -13.16 -9.33
N CYS A 37 -9.96 -13.37 -8.48
CA CYS A 37 -9.44 -12.35 -7.58
C CYS A 37 -8.00 -11.97 -7.94
N ASP A 38 -7.57 -10.80 -7.46
CA ASP A 38 -6.19 -10.35 -7.56
C ASP A 38 -5.24 -11.39 -6.90
N PRO A 39 -4.14 -11.79 -7.56
CA PRO A 39 -3.25 -12.84 -7.05
C PRO A 39 -2.62 -12.52 -5.69
N TYR A 40 -2.40 -11.24 -5.40
CA TYR A 40 -1.87 -10.82 -4.10
C TYR A 40 -2.95 -10.92 -3.03
N TYR A 41 -4.17 -10.47 -3.33
CA TYR A 41 -5.31 -10.61 -2.42
C TYR A 41 -5.54 -12.08 -2.02
N ASP A 42 -5.55 -13.01 -2.98
CA ASP A 42 -5.74 -14.43 -2.69
C ASP A 42 -4.66 -15.04 -1.81
N ARG A 43 -3.41 -14.55 -1.94
CA ARG A 43 -2.29 -14.96 -1.09
C ARG A 43 -2.46 -14.50 0.35
N VAL A 44 -2.98 -13.28 0.56
CA VAL A 44 -3.01 -12.65 1.89
C VAL A 44 -4.35 -12.76 2.62
N LYS A 45 -5.46 -13.06 1.94
CA LYS A 45 -6.82 -13.07 2.54
C LYS A 45 -6.97 -14.03 3.72
N ASN A 46 -6.25 -15.15 3.70
CA ASN A 46 -6.32 -16.19 4.73
C ASN A 46 -5.17 -16.11 5.75
N VAL A 47 -4.28 -15.12 5.64
CA VAL A 47 -3.10 -15.00 6.50
C VAL A 47 -3.48 -14.30 7.81
N LYS A 48 -3.50 -15.07 8.91
CA LYS A 48 -3.87 -14.59 10.25
C LYS A 48 -2.72 -13.92 11.03
N VAL A 49 -1.47 -14.18 10.65
CA VAL A 49 -0.27 -13.67 11.32
C VAL A 49 0.66 -13.11 10.25
N TRP A 50 0.82 -11.78 10.21
CA TRP A 50 1.65 -11.11 9.20
C TRP A 50 3.00 -10.68 9.77
N ARG A 51 4.12 -11.17 9.19
CA ARG A 51 5.52 -10.81 9.53
C ARG A 51 5.79 -10.65 11.04
N GLY A 52 5.44 -11.66 11.83
CA GLY A 52 5.70 -11.66 13.27
C GLY A 52 4.79 -10.73 14.09
N SER A 53 3.81 -10.08 13.48
CA SER A 53 2.70 -9.43 14.20
C SER A 53 1.61 -10.45 14.52
N ASN A 54 1.01 -10.36 15.70
CA ASN A 54 -0.18 -11.14 16.09
C ASN A 54 -1.46 -10.63 15.42
N LEU A 55 -1.34 -10.08 14.20
CA LEU A 55 -2.42 -9.43 13.47
C LEU A 55 -2.54 -10.04 12.06
N PRO A 56 -3.77 -10.07 11.50
CA PRO A 56 -4.01 -10.56 10.16
C PRO A 56 -3.36 -9.66 9.10
N ALA A 57 -3.11 -10.21 7.92
CA ALA A 57 -2.55 -9.43 6.81
C ALA A 57 -3.50 -8.32 6.35
N ILE A 58 -4.81 -8.60 6.33
CA ILE A 58 -5.84 -7.59 6.05
C ILE A 58 -6.29 -6.98 7.36
N ARG A 59 -5.99 -5.69 7.54
CA ARG A 59 -6.30 -4.94 8.75
C ARG A 59 -6.24 -3.44 8.50
N LEU A 60 -6.88 -2.69 9.37
CA LEU A 60 -6.69 -1.25 9.49
C LEU A 60 -5.44 -0.98 10.33
N GLU A 61 -4.55 -0.12 9.83
CA GLU A 61 -3.32 0.29 10.53
C GLU A 61 -3.33 1.79 10.77
N ARG A 62 -2.81 2.22 11.92
CA ARG A 62 -2.59 3.65 12.17
C ARG A 62 -1.43 4.14 11.31
N ALA A 63 -1.67 5.15 10.49
CA ALA A 63 -0.64 5.79 9.68
C ALA A 63 0.39 6.53 10.56
N ILE A 64 -0.08 7.27 11.56
CA ILE A 64 0.76 7.98 12.53
C ILE A 64 0.79 7.17 13.82
N LYS A 65 1.90 6.47 14.06
CA LYS A 65 2.07 5.61 15.25
C LYS A 65 2.67 6.33 16.45
N GLY A 66 3.24 7.52 16.25
CA GLY A 66 3.96 8.28 17.29
C GLY A 66 5.42 7.86 17.45
N PHE A 67 6.20 8.68 18.17
CA PHE A 67 7.65 8.52 18.29
C PHE A 67 8.07 7.23 19.00
N SER A 68 7.34 6.81 20.03
CA SER A 68 7.63 5.60 20.81
C SER A 68 7.33 4.28 20.08
N SER A 69 6.80 4.33 18.85
CA SER A 69 6.37 3.13 18.11
C SER A 69 7.50 2.35 17.43
N GLY A 70 8.73 2.87 17.43
CA GLY A 70 9.85 2.29 16.68
C GLY A 70 9.78 2.50 15.16
N ALA A 71 8.74 3.18 14.65
CA ALA A 71 8.57 3.46 13.23
C ALA A 71 9.72 4.29 12.61
N PHE A 72 10.53 4.96 13.43
CA PHE A 72 11.73 5.64 12.97
C PHE A 72 12.72 4.69 12.27
N PHE A 73 13.00 3.53 12.88
CA PHE A 73 13.95 2.56 12.33
C PHE A 73 13.41 1.85 11.08
N ASP A 74 12.10 1.65 11.00
CA ASP A 74 11.42 1.11 9.80
C ASP A 74 11.56 2.03 8.57
N ASN A 75 11.81 3.32 8.78
CA ASN A 75 11.87 4.36 7.74
C ASN A 75 13.27 4.92 7.52
N LEU A 76 14.30 4.34 8.13
CA LEU A 76 15.69 4.84 8.03
C LEU A 76 16.27 4.68 6.62
N TRP A 77 15.86 3.62 5.90
CA TRP A 77 16.40 3.30 4.58
C TRP A 77 15.58 3.93 3.45
N PRO A 78 16.25 4.47 2.42
CA PRO A 78 15.59 5.15 1.32
C PRO A 78 14.78 4.16 0.46
N LYS A 79 13.59 4.59 0.02
CA LYS A 79 12.69 3.82 -0.85
C LYS A 79 12.41 4.58 -2.13
N HIS A 80 13.37 4.52 -3.06
CA HIS A 80 13.20 5.12 -4.38
C HIS A 80 12.24 4.29 -5.24
N THR A 81 11.28 4.96 -5.86
CA THR A 81 10.21 4.41 -6.69
C THR A 81 10.26 5.02 -8.08
N ARG A 82 9.82 4.27 -9.09
CA ARG A 82 9.57 4.80 -10.43
C ARG A 82 8.10 5.20 -10.56
N ALA A 83 7.81 6.11 -11.48
CA ALA A 83 6.44 6.47 -11.82
C ALA A 83 5.65 5.22 -12.23
N GLY A 84 4.51 4.99 -11.59
CA GLY A 84 3.66 3.81 -11.79
C GLY A 84 4.02 2.58 -10.95
N ASP A 85 5.09 2.63 -10.14
CA ASP A 85 5.40 1.57 -9.18
C ASP A 85 4.30 1.50 -8.10
N MET A 86 3.87 0.30 -7.72
CA MET A 86 2.99 0.12 -6.58
C MET A 86 3.71 0.38 -5.26
N LEU A 87 3.09 1.15 -4.36
CA LEU A 87 3.64 1.40 -3.04
C LEU A 87 3.53 0.15 -2.15
N SER A 88 4.61 -0.21 -1.47
CA SER A 88 4.66 -1.32 -0.53
C SER A 88 5.65 -1.01 0.59
N LYS A 89 5.38 -1.51 1.81
CA LYS A 89 6.34 -1.42 2.93
C LYS A 89 7.63 -2.19 2.62
N ASP A 90 7.52 -3.31 1.90
CA ASP A 90 8.64 -4.15 1.50
C ASP A 90 9.13 -3.82 0.08
N PRO A 91 10.40 -3.42 -0.09
CA PRO A 91 10.98 -3.11 -1.39
C PRO A 91 11.08 -4.31 -2.35
N LYS A 92 10.91 -5.56 -1.88
CA LYS A 92 10.90 -6.76 -2.73
C LYS A 92 9.56 -6.99 -3.43
N ASP A 93 8.47 -6.41 -2.92
CA ASP A 93 7.12 -6.59 -3.44
C ASP A 93 6.73 -5.53 -4.50
N LYS A 94 7.71 -5.07 -5.29
CA LYS A 94 7.48 -4.14 -6.40
C LYS A 94 6.71 -4.85 -7.52
N SER A 95 5.48 -4.41 -7.76
CA SER A 95 4.70 -4.82 -8.93
C SER A 95 4.25 -3.60 -9.71
N ASP A 96 4.30 -3.68 -11.03
CA ASP A 96 3.91 -2.61 -11.92
C ASP A 96 2.37 -2.52 -12.06
N ARG A 97 1.89 -1.31 -12.32
CA ARG A 97 0.47 -1.00 -12.56
C ARG A 97 -0.20 -1.89 -13.60
N THR A 98 0.54 -2.37 -14.60
CA THR A 98 0.01 -3.23 -15.68
C THR A 98 -0.39 -4.63 -15.21
N ARG A 99 0.12 -5.09 -14.06
CA ARG A 99 -0.17 -6.43 -13.52
C ARG A 99 -1.19 -6.41 -12.39
N SER A 100 -1.62 -5.25 -11.94
CA SER A 100 -2.54 -5.09 -10.81
C SER A 100 -3.85 -4.48 -11.27
N SER A 101 -4.94 -5.26 -11.21
CA SER A 101 -6.29 -4.79 -11.53
C SER A 101 -7.03 -4.23 -10.31
N GLY A 102 -6.32 -3.94 -9.22
CA GLY A 102 -6.90 -3.62 -7.91
C GLY A 102 -6.71 -2.16 -7.48
N TYR A 103 -7.47 -1.79 -6.45
CA TYR A 103 -7.41 -0.50 -5.75
C TYR A 103 -6.15 -0.37 -4.90
N TYR A 104 -5.00 -0.23 -5.56
CA TYR A 104 -3.70 -0.01 -4.92
C TYR A 104 -3.23 1.44 -5.09
N VAL A 105 -2.32 1.87 -4.22
CA VAL A 105 -1.68 3.19 -4.33
C VAL A 105 -0.39 3.08 -5.13
N PHE A 106 -0.22 3.96 -6.11
CA PHE A 106 0.94 3.99 -7.00
C PHE A 106 1.77 5.26 -6.79
N ALA A 107 3.06 5.18 -7.09
CA ALA A 107 3.93 6.35 -7.15
C ALA A 107 3.58 7.20 -8.38
N ASP A 108 3.28 8.47 -8.15
CA ASP A 108 2.93 9.42 -9.21
C ASP A 108 4.16 9.80 -10.07
N SER A 109 5.31 9.98 -9.43
CA SER A 109 6.55 10.39 -10.09
C SER A 109 7.73 9.52 -9.68
N THR A 110 8.74 9.47 -10.56
CA THR A 110 10.02 8.80 -10.28
C THR A 110 10.82 9.60 -9.28
N THR A 111 11.35 8.94 -8.24
CA THR A 111 12.16 9.55 -7.19
C THR A 111 13.59 9.04 -7.22
N SER A 112 14.54 9.96 -7.03
CA SER A 112 15.97 9.67 -6.88
C SER A 112 16.61 10.69 -5.94
N PHE A 113 17.78 10.37 -5.38
CA PHE A 113 18.52 11.28 -4.50
C PHE A 113 18.73 12.67 -5.12
N MET A 114 19.15 12.72 -6.40
CA MET A 114 19.39 13.99 -7.10
C MET A 114 18.09 14.79 -7.33
N ILE A 115 16.98 14.10 -7.67
CA ILE A 115 15.68 14.76 -7.84
C ILE A 115 15.22 15.39 -6.51
N LEU A 116 15.33 14.67 -5.40
CA LEU A 116 14.90 15.16 -4.10
C LEU A 116 15.74 16.35 -3.60
N ILE A 117 17.04 16.37 -3.87
CA ILE A 117 17.88 17.55 -3.60
C ILE A 117 17.37 18.76 -4.40
N GLY A 118 17.13 18.59 -5.70
CA GLY A 118 16.65 19.67 -6.56
C GLY A 118 15.30 20.25 -6.10
N VAL A 119 14.40 19.41 -5.60
CA VAL A 119 13.10 19.84 -5.07
C VAL A 119 13.24 20.57 -3.72
N PHE A 120 14.18 20.17 -2.87
CA PHE A 120 14.35 20.76 -1.54
C PHE A 120 15.20 22.05 -1.55
N PHE A 121 16.09 22.21 -2.53
CA PHE A 121 17.02 23.35 -2.59
C PHE A 121 16.37 24.73 -2.43
N PRO A 122 15.20 25.04 -3.04
CA PRO A 122 14.55 26.34 -2.89
C PRO A 122 14.07 26.67 -1.47
N SER A 123 14.01 25.69 -0.56
CA SER A 123 13.56 25.94 0.83
C SER A 123 14.62 26.59 1.72
N ALA A 124 15.89 26.58 1.31
CA ALA A 124 17.01 27.12 2.07
C ALA A 124 17.49 28.48 1.53
N THR A 125 16.89 28.97 0.44
CA THR A 125 17.19 30.25 -0.22
C THR A 125 16.06 31.24 0.00
#